data_AF-A0A3B8VAA4-F1
#
_entry.id   AF-A0A3B8VAA4-F1
#
_cell.length_a   1.000
_cell.length_b   1.000
_cell.length_c   1.000
_cell.angle_alpha   90.00
_cell.angle_beta   90.00
_cell.angle_gamma   90.00
#
_symmetry.space_group_name_H-M   'P 1'
#
loop_
_entity.id
_entity.type
_entity.pdbx_description
1 polymer ?
#
loop_
_entity_poly.entity_id
_entity_poly.type
_entity_poly.pdbx_seq_one_letter_code
_entity_poly.pdbx_strand_id
1 'polypeptide(L)'
;PPIGKLCRAAAMMEGEHDFKAFCAANSSVKTTVRTVYEARAEEKESVFAGEKVREIDFYVTGNGFLYNMVRTMAGELLALAEGRRTEESLRLAFETGNRNLLDKTMPAKGLTLVSVDYGYDLFGKEK
;
A
#
# COMPACT_ATOMS: atom_id res chain seq x y z
N PRO A 1 -14.77 6.15 -3.50
CA PRO A 1 -14.81 5.23 -4.66
C PRO A 1 -15.51 3.91 -4.33
N PRO A 2 -16.21 3.27 -5.28
CA PRO A 2 -16.72 1.90 -5.12
C PRO A 2 -15.60 0.92 -4.78
N ILE A 3 -15.85 -0.03 -3.88
CA ILE A 3 -14.85 -1.00 -3.43
C ILE A 3 -14.21 -1.78 -4.57
N GLY A 4 -14.97 -2.16 -5.60
CA GLY A 4 -14.43 -2.86 -6.76
C GLY A 4 -13.38 -2.08 -7.56
N LYS A 5 -13.40 -0.72 -7.52
CA LYS A 5 -12.32 0.08 -8.11
C LYS A 5 -11.05 0.04 -7.25
N LEU A 6 -11.22 0.09 -5.92
CA LEU A 6 -10.11 -0.01 -4.97
C LEU A 6 -9.45 -1.39 -5.06
N CYS A 7 -10.21 -2.48 -5.09
CA CYS A 7 -9.66 -3.83 -5.24
C CYS A 7 -8.84 -3.99 -6.53
N ARG A 8 -9.34 -3.46 -7.67
CA ARG A 8 -8.58 -3.49 -8.93
C ARG A 8 -7.29 -2.69 -8.84
N ALA A 9 -7.35 -1.46 -8.30
CA ALA A 9 -6.17 -0.63 -8.13
C ALA A 9 -5.13 -1.27 -7.17
N ALA A 10 -5.60 -1.97 -6.13
CA ALA A 10 -4.74 -2.68 -5.18
C ALA A 10 -3.96 -3.81 -5.87
N ALA A 11 -4.66 -4.65 -6.64
CA ALA A 11 -4.07 -5.79 -7.35
C ALA A 11 -2.94 -5.38 -8.33
N MET A 12 -3.01 -4.18 -8.90
CA MET A 12 -1.98 -3.66 -9.82
C MET A 12 -0.63 -3.38 -9.14
N MET A 13 -0.60 -3.32 -7.81
CA MET A 13 0.63 -3.09 -7.03
C MET A 13 1.22 -4.40 -6.49
N GLU A 14 0.59 -5.54 -6.73
CA GLU A 14 1.12 -6.87 -6.36
C GLU A 14 2.26 -7.31 -7.29
N GLY A 15 3.14 -8.17 -6.78
CA GLY A 15 4.30 -8.68 -7.50
C GLY A 15 5.62 -8.02 -7.11
N GLU A 16 6.67 -8.34 -7.87
CA GLU A 16 8.00 -7.77 -7.73
C GLU A 16 8.15 -6.55 -8.63
N HIS A 17 8.43 -5.39 -8.02
CA HIS A 17 8.62 -4.14 -8.75
C HIS A 17 9.78 -3.34 -8.16
N ASP A 18 10.32 -2.41 -8.96
CA ASP A 18 11.13 -1.33 -8.43
C ASP A 18 10.22 -0.25 -7.82
N PHE A 19 10.13 -0.23 -6.49
CA PHE A 19 9.32 0.74 -5.74
C PHE A 19 10.03 2.08 -5.50
N LYS A 20 11.04 2.44 -6.31
CA LYS A 20 11.78 3.71 -6.18
C LYS A 20 10.86 4.94 -6.15
N ALA A 21 9.82 4.96 -7.00
CA ALA A 21 8.84 6.05 -7.00
C ALA A 21 8.06 6.17 -5.69
N PHE A 22 7.94 5.09 -4.90
CA PHE A 22 7.21 5.04 -3.65
C PHE A 22 8.08 5.41 -2.43
N CYS A 23 9.38 5.59 -2.64
CA CYS A 23 10.34 5.88 -1.59
C CYS A 23 10.48 7.40 -1.33
N ALA A 24 10.84 7.78 -0.11
CA ALA A 24 11.25 9.15 0.17
C ALA A 24 12.64 9.45 -0.43
N ALA A 25 12.86 10.69 -0.86
CA ALA A 25 14.07 11.12 -1.59
C ALA A 25 15.41 10.90 -0.86
N ASN A 26 15.40 10.63 0.45
CA ASN A 26 16.61 10.52 1.30
C ASN A 26 16.82 9.10 1.89
N SER A 27 16.36 8.05 1.20
CA SER A 27 16.57 6.68 1.66
C SER A 27 17.98 6.16 1.34
N SER A 28 18.65 5.55 2.32
CA SER A 28 19.98 4.93 2.19
C SER A 28 19.92 3.44 1.80
N VAL A 29 18.78 2.96 1.27
CA VAL A 29 18.60 1.56 0.88
C VAL A 29 19.46 1.18 -0.33
N LYS A 30 20.01 -0.04 -0.33
CA LYS A 30 20.82 -0.58 -1.44
C LYS A 30 19.99 -0.91 -2.68
N THR A 31 18.74 -1.32 -2.49
CA THR A 31 17.79 -1.65 -3.55
C THR A 31 16.39 -1.20 -3.16
N THR A 32 15.66 -0.71 -4.16
CA THR A 32 14.26 -0.31 -4.10
C THR A 32 13.31 -1.39 -4.61
N VAL A 33 13.84 -2.54 -5.04
CA VAL A 33 13.04 -3.69 -5.46
C VAL A 33 12.43 -4.37 -4.24
N ARG A 34 11.10 -4.57 -4.26
CA ARG A 34 10.35 -5.30 -3.23
C ARG A 34 9.31 -6.19 -3.89
N THR A 35 8.87 -7.19 -3.15
CA THR A 35 7.79 -8.09 -3.57
C THR A 35 6.60 -7.86 -2.65
N VAL A 36 5.50 -7.39 -3.23
CA VAL A 36 4.19 -7.33 -2.58
C VAL A 36 3.47 -8.64 -2.89
N TYR A 37 3.23 -9.43 -1.86
CA TYR A 37 2.55 -10.73 -1.98
C TYR A 37 1.04 -10.58 -2.09
N GLU A 38 0.48 -9.60 -1.39
CA GLU A 38 -0.95 -9.31 -1.40
C GLU A 38 -1.15 -7.80 -1.19
N ALA A 39 -2.06 -7.22 -1.95
CA ALA A 39 -2.59 -5.88 -1.75
C ALA A 39 -4.11 -5.91 -1.94
N ARG A 40 -4.87 -5.74 -0.85
CA ARG A 40 -6.33 -5.80 -0.88
C ARG A 40 -6.97 -4.65 -0.13
N ALA A 41 -8.13 -4.24 -0.62
CA ALA A 41 -8.98 -3.25 0.01
C ALA A 41 -10.26 -3.91 0.52
N GLU A 42 -10.65 -3.60 1.75
CA GLU A 42 -11.90 -4.04 2.35
C GLU A 42 -12.74 -2.85 2.77
N GLU A 43 -14.05 -3.02 2.70
CA GLU A 43 -15.02 -2.01 3.14
C GLU A 43 -15.75 -2.51 4.37
N LYS A 44 -15.82 -1.65 5.38
CA LYS A 44 -16.60 -1.88 6.59
C LYS A 44 -17.30 -0.60 7.04
N GLU A 45 -18.28 -0.75 7.91
CA GLU A 45 -18.91 0.37 8.60
C GLU A 45 -18.23 0.53 9.97
N SER A 46 -17.91 1.77 10.35
CA SER A 46 -17.42 2.10 11.69
C SER A 46 -18.13 3.33 12.23
N VAL A 47 -17.82 3.70 13.47
CA VAL A 47 -18.39 4.90 14.10
C VAL A 47 -17.27 5.89 14.38
N PHE A 48 -17.40 7.08 13.81
CA PHE A 48 -16.49 8.20 14.04
C PHE A 48 -17.29 9.42 14.51
N ALA A 49 -16.89 10.01 15.64
CA ALA A 49 -17.59 11.14 16.26
C ALA A 49 -19.10 10.91 16.50
N GLY A 50 -19.51 9.66 16.75
CA GLY A 50 -20.91 9.28 16.98
C GLY A 50 -21.72 9.03 15.71
N GLU A 51 -21.11 9.19 14.53
CA GLU A 51 -21.77 8.92 13.24
C GLU A 51 -21.22 7.65 12.60
N LYS A 52 -22.12 6.92 11.92
CA LYS A 52 -21.72 5.79 11.08
C LYS A 52 -20.97 6.33 9.87
N VAL A 53 -19.77 5.83 9.67
CA VAL A 53 -18.92 6.18 8.54
C VAL A 53 -18.52 4.93 7.78
N ARG A 54 -18.35 5.12 6.47
CA ARG A 54 -17.75 4.13 5.59
C ARG A 54 -16.24 4.14 5.81
N GLU A 55 -15.69 3.03 6.26
CA GLU A 55 -14.26 2.83 6.46
C GLU A 55 -13.71 1.88 5.40
N ILE A 56 -12.50 2.19 4.92
CA ILE A 56 -11.78 1.38 3.95
C ILE A 56 -10.44 0.99 4.56
N ASP A 57 -10.25 -0.31 4.75
CA ASP A 57 -8.98 -0.86 5.16
C ASP A 57 -8.19 -1.26 3.92
N PHE A 58 -6.91 -0.85 3.87
CA PHE A 58 -5.98 -1.27 2.83
C PHE A 58 -4.88 -2.12 3.46
N TYR A 59 -4.87 -3.40 3.12
CA TYR A 59 -3.89 -4.36 3.59
C TYR A 59 -2.82 -4.57 2.54
N VAL A 60 -1.56 -4.58 2.98
CA VAL A 60 -0.41 -4.89 2.13
C VAL A 60 0.49 -5.87 2.85
N THR A 61 0.77 -6.99 2.20
CA THR A 61 1.68 -8.03 2.67
C THR A 61 2.84 -8.12 1.69
N GLY A 62 4.07 -8.22 2.17
CA GLY A 62 5.25 -8.27 1.30
C GLY A 62 6.53 -8.65 2.03
N ASN A 63 7.61 -8.84 1.28
CA ASN A 63 8.93 -9.23 1.83
C ASN A 63 9.65 -8.10 2.59
N GLY A 64 9.08 -6.90 2.58
CA GLY A 64 9.60 -5.71 3.25
C GLY A 64 9.12 -4.46 2.54
N PHE A 65 9.21 -3.32 3.22
CA PHE A 65 8.71 -2.04 2.70
C PHE A 65 9.78 -0.96 2.78
N LEU A 66 9.83 -0.08 1.78
CA LEU A 66 10.68 1.11 1.82
C LEU A 66 10.07 2.16 2.76
N TYR A 67 10.89 3.12 3.17
CA TYR A 67 10.40 4.25 3.97
C TYR A 67 9.29 5.00 3.21
N ASN A 68 8.13 5.14 3.87
CA ASN A 68 6.86 5.67 3.35
C ASN A 68 6.17 4.86 2.24
N MET A 69 6.69 3.70 1.83
CA MET A 69 6.15 2.91 0.71
C MET A 69 4.65 2.63 0.86
N VAL A 70 4.23 1.98 1.94
CA VAL A 70 2.82 1.61 2.17
C VAL A 70 1.90 2.83 2.22
N ARG A 71 2.37 3.94 2.78
CA ARG A 71 1.61 5.20 2.85
C ARG A 71 1.45 5.87 1.49
N THR A 72 2.46 5.74 0.62
CA THR A 72 2.39 6.19 -0.77
C THR A 72 1.47 5.26 -1.57
N MET A 73 1.57 3.94 -1.38
CA MET A 73 0.65 2.97 -2.00
C MET A 73 -0.81 3.26 -1.65
N ALA A 74 -1.11 3.55 -0.38
CA ALA A 74 -2.47 3.91 0.04
C ALA A 74 -2.99 5.19 -0.63
N GLY A 75 -2.13 6.19 -0.84
CA GLY A 75 -2.48 7.41 -1.56
C GLY A 75 -2.74 7.15 -3.04
N GLU A 76 -1.88 6.34 -3.66
CA GLU A 76 -1.99 5.97 -5.07
C GLU A 76 -3.22 5.10 -5.35
N LEU A 77 -3.52 4.14 -4.47
CA LEU A 77 -4.75 3.33 -4.50
C LEU A 77 -5.99 4.22 -4.64
N LEU A 78 -6.08 5.24 -3.78
CA LEU A 78 -7.20 6.16 -3.76
C LEU A 78 -7.24 6.99 -5.05
N ALA A 79 -6.08 7.46 -5.53
CA ALA A 79 -5.97 8.25 -6.74
C ALA A 79 -6.40 7.47 -8.00
N LEU A 80 -5.98 6.21 -8.13
CA LEU A 80 -6.39 5.31 -9.20
C LEU A 80 -7.89 5.01 -9.14
N ALA A 81 -8.41 4.70 -7.95
CA ALA A 81 -9.83 4.41 -7.77
C ALA A 81 -10.74 5.63 -8.04
N GLU A 82 -10.22 6.85 -7.84
CA GLU A 82 -10.88 8.12 -8.13
C GLU A 82 -10.66 8.62 -9.56
N GLY A 83 -9.76 7.97 -10.32
CA GLY A 83 -9.41 8.37 -11.69
C GLY A 83 -8.54 9.63 -11.77
N ARG A 84 -7.92 10.06 -10.67
CA ARG A 84 -6.91 11.14 -10.67
C ARG A 84 -5.56 10.69 -11.22
N ARG A 85 -5.28 9.39 -11.12
CA ARG A 85 -4.14 8.70 -11.70
C ARG A 85 -4.64 7.55 -12.57
N THR A 86 -3.80 7.12 -13.51
CA THR A 86 -4.12 6.05 -14.45
C THR A 86 -3.19 4.86 -14.28
N GLU A 87 -3.62 3.72 -14.80
CA GLU A 87 -2.82 2.49 -14.88
C GLU A 87 -1.47 2.74 -15.54
N GLU A 88 -1.46 3.52 -16.63
CA GLU A 88 -0.24 3.88 -17.35
C GLU A 88 0.69 4.73 -16.48
N SER A 89 0.15 5.65 -15.66
CA SER A 89 0.99 6.43 -14.74
C SER A 89 1.61 5.56 -13.65
N LEU A 90 0.88 4.57 -13.13
CA LEU A 90 1.42 3.62 -12.16
C LEU A 90 2.52 2.76 -12.79
N ARG A 91 2.27 2.21 -13.99
CA ARG A 91 3.27 1.43 -14.74
C ARG A 91 4.54 2.24 -14.99
N LEU A 92 4.40 3.49 -15.47
CA LEU A 92 5.53 4.38 -15.68
C LEU A 92 6.24 4.74 -14.37
N ALA A 93 5.54 4.81 -13.24
CA ALA A 93 6.16 5.04 -11.94
C ALA A 93 7.06 3.88 -11.52
N PHE A 94 6.64 2.63 -11.76
CA PHE A 94 7.51 1.45 -11.55
C PHE A 94 8.71 1.45 -12.50
N GLU A 95 8.51 1.78 -13.77
CA GLU A 95 9.58 1.75 -14.79
C GLU A 95 10.62 2.85 -14.60
N THR A 96 10.17 4.06 -14.24
CA THR A 96 11.04 5.25 -14.19
C THR A 96 11.51 5.60 -12.79
N GLY A 97 10.85 5.09 -11.76
CA GLY A 97 11.06 5.50 -10.37
C GLY A 97 10.65 6.95 -10.09
N ASN A 98 9.90 7.60 -10.98
CA ASN A 98 9.53 9.01 -10.85
C ASN A 98 8.35 9.22 -9.89
N ARG A 99 8.64 9.77 -8.69
CA ARG A 99 7.65 10.09 -7.65
C ARG A 99 6.52 11.01 -8.11
N ASN A 100 6.74 11.88 -9.10
CA ASN A 100 5.75 12.83 -9.59
C ASN A 100 4.60 12.15 -10.37
N LEU A 101 4.79 10.89 -10.76
CA LEU A 101 3.75 10.08 -11.38
C LEU A 101 2.74 9.53 -10.36
N LEU A 102 3.07 9.60 -9.06
CA LEU A 102 2.21 9.13 -7.97
C LEU A 102 1.50 10.30 -7.26
N ASP A 103 0.40 10.03 -6.57
CA ASP A 103 -0.33 10.98 -5.71
C ASP A 103 0.35 11.12 -4.32
N LYS A 104 -0.24 11.90 -3.43
CA LYS A 104 0.29 12.26 -2.11
C LYS A 104 0.52 11.04 -1.21
N THR A 105 1.52 11.15 -0.33
CA THR A 105 1.75 10.16 0.72
C THR A 105 0.73 10.36 1.85
N MET A 106 -0.01 9.31 2.23
CA MET A 106 -1.05 9.41 3.25
C MET A 106 -0.48 9.67 4.66
N PRO A 107 -1.25 10.26 5.60
CA PRO A 107 -0.81 10.46 6.98
C PRO A 107 -0.42 9.16 7.69
N ALA A 108 0.56 9.22 8.61
CA ALA A 108 1.05 8.03 9.33
C ALA A 108 0.03 7.46 10.34
N LYS A 109 -0.87 8.29 10.87
CA LYS A 109 -1.84 7.93 11.92
C LYS A 109 -2.87 6.85 11.52
N GLY A 110 -2.95 6.49 10.24
CA GLY A 110 -3.81 5.42 9.74
C GLY A 110 -3.06 4.13 9.37
N LEU A 111 -1.76 4.04 9.66
CA LEU A 111 -0.95 2.85 9.38
C LEU A 111 -0.68 2.09 10.67
N THR A 112 -0.95 0.78 10.63
CA THR A 112 -0.67 -0.15 11.73
C THR A 112 0.00 -1.40 11.19
N LEU A 113 1.04 -1.89 11.87
CA LEU A 113 1.62 -3.20 11.59
C LEU A 113 0.71 -4.27 12.20
N VAL A 114 0.17 -5.14 11.36
CA VAL A 114 -0.81 -6.17 11.78
C VAL A 114 -0.11 -7.46 12.22
N SER A 115 0.84 -7.95 11.43
CA SER A 115 1.55 -9.21 11.70
C SER A 115 2.92 -9.23 11.04
N VAL A 116 3.77 -10.14 11.50
CA VAL A 116 5.07 -10.49 10.90
C VAL A 116 5.17 -12.00 10.87
N ASP A 117 5.47 -12.56 9.69
CA ASP A 117 5.70 -13.99 9.51
C ASP A 117 7.21 -14.28 9.54
N TYR A 118 7.62 -15.22 10.38
CA TYR A 118 9.00 -15.67 10.55
C TYR A 118 9.29 -16.99 9.83
N GLY A 119 8.27 -17.65 9.27
CA GLY A 119 8.37 -18.97 8.64
C GLY A 119 8.42 -20.14 9.63
N TYR A 120 8.29 -19.86 10.93
CA TYR A 120 8.23 -20.86 12.01
C TYR A 120 7.56 -20.25 13.25
N ASP A 121 7.12 -21.11 14.17
CA ASP A 121 6.54 -20.71 15.44
C ASP A 121 7.63 -20.17 16.39
N LEU A 122 7.54 -18.89 16.72
CA LEU A 122 8.52 -18.22 17.59
C LEU A 122 8.34 -18.54 19.07
N PHE A 123 7.10 -18.80 19.50
CA PHE A 123 6.77 -18.92 20.92
C PHE A 123 6.52 -20.38 21.32
N GLY A 124 6.46 -21.28 20.35
CA GLY A 124 6.09 -22.67 20.56
C GLY A 124 4.60 -22.78 20.90
N LYS A 125 3.99 -23.89 20.53
CA LYS A 125 2.62 -24.16 20.97
C LYS A 125 2.63 -24.36 22.48
N GLU A 126 2.04 -23.43 23.24
CA GLU A 126 1.68 -23.71 24.63
C GLU A 126 0.88 -25.02 24.66
N LYS A 127 1.29 -25.95 25.53
CA LYS A 127 0.64 -27.24 25.75
C LYS A 127 -0.66 -27.09 26.52
#